data_AF-A0A9W7HM50-F1
#
_entry.id   AF-A0A9W7HM50-F1
#
_cell.length_a   1.000
_cell.length_b   1.000
_cell.length_c   1.000
_cell.angle_alpha   90.00
_cell.angle_beta   90.00
_cell.angle_gamma   90.00
#
_symmetry.space_group_name_H-M   'P 1'
#
loop_
_entity.id
_entity.type
_entity.pdbx_description
1 polymer ?
#
loop_
_entity_poly.entity_id
_entity_poly.type
_entity_poly.pdbx_seq_one_letter_code
_entity_poly.pdbx_strand_id
1 'polypeptide(L)'
;MPELADWPLDECLERFCRGEEAFGAFWDHVSGYWKQSMENPRKVLFLKYEEMKENPVGEMKKMAEFMGCPFSVEEEKAGAIEEIAEFCSLSSLKNLEVNKNGAVKNLDLILQTKSFFRKGEAGDYVNFLSPEAAERYSKIVEEKLKGSGLTIKMCC
;
A
#
# COMPACT_ATOMS: atom_id res chain seq x y z
N MET A 1 -15.83 -21.20 4.16
CA MET A 1 -15.72 -20.20 3.08
C MET A 1 -16.07 -20.92 1.79
N PRO A 2 -17.00 -20.43 0.94
CA PRO A 2 -17.10 -20.94 -0.42
C PRO A 2 -15.70 -20.82 -1.05
N GLU A 3 -15.35 -21.77 -1.93
CA GLU A 3 -14.17 -21.67 -2.78
C GLU A 3 -14.00 -20.21 -3.23
N LEU A 4 -12.80 -19.64 -3.03
CA LEU A 4 -12.43 -18.39 -3.67
C LEU A 4 -12.58 -18.65 -5.17
N ALA A 5 -13.73 -18.27 -5.72
CA ALA A 5 -14.00 -18.48 -7.14
C ALA A 5 -12.90 -17.75 -7.91
N ASP A 6 -12.23 -18.47 -8.80
CA ASP A 6 -11.29 -17.89 -9.75
C ASP A 6 -12.09 -17.06 -10.77
N TRP A 7 -12.48 -15.85 -10.37
CA TRP A 7 -13.16 -14.91 -11.26
C TRP A 7 -12.18 -14.35 -12.29
N PRO A 8 -12.61 -14.12 -13.54
CA PRO A 8 -11.85 -13.35 -14.51
C PRO A 8 -11.44 -11.99 -13.92
N LEU A 9 -10.25 -11.50 -14.30
CA LEU A 9 -9.72 -10.23 -13.77
C LEU A 9 -10.68 -9.05 -13.95
N ASP A 10 -11.36 -8.99 -15.10
CA ASP A 10 -12.35 -7.95 -15.36
C ASP A 10 -13.52 -8.00 -14.37
N GLU A 11 -14.00 -9.20 -14.02
CA GLU A 11 -15.05 -9.37 -13.01
C GLU A 11 -14.53 -8.95 -11.62
N CYS A 12 -13.30 -9.31 -11.26
CA CYS A 12 -12.66 -8.84 -10.02
C CYS A 12 -12.58 -7.31 -9.97
N LEU A 13 -12.19 -6.66 -11.08
CA LEU A 13 -12.12 -5.21 -11.17
C LEU A 13 -13.50 -4.56 -11.03
N GLU A 14 -14.52 -5.11 -11.68
CA GLU A 14 -15.90 -4.61 -11.55
C GLU A 14 -16.40 -4.69 -10.11
N ARG A 15 -16.19 -5.84 -9.45
CA ARG A 15 -16.59 -6.03 -8.05
C ARG A 15 -15.87 -5.05 -7.13
N PHE A 16 -14.56 -4.87 -7.32
CA PHE A 16 -13.77 -3.88 -6.58
C PHE A 16 -14.31 -2.45 -6.80
N CYS A 17 -14.63 -2.08 -8.03
CA CYS A 17 -15.19 -0.76 -8.34
C CYS A 17 -16.58 -0.54 -7.69
N ARG A 18 -17.35 -1.62 -7.47
CA ARG A 18 -18.63 -1.60 -6.75
C ARG A 18 -18.48 -1.65 -5.21
N GLY A 19 -17.27 -1.84 -4.69
CA GLY A 19 -17.03 -1.97 -3.25
C GLY A 19 -17.35 -3.36 -2.70
N GLU A 20 -17.40 -4.38 -3.54
CA GLU A 20 -17.73 -5.78 -3.20
C GLU A 20 -16.49 -6.61 -2.80
N GLU A 21 -15.48 -5.97 -2.23
CA GLU A 21 -14.28 -6.58 -1.66
C GLU A 21 -14.35 -6.73 -0.14
N ALA A 22 -13.50 -7.59 0.42
CA ALA A 22 -13.32 -7.66 1.86
C ALA A 22 -12.85 -6.30 2.40
N PHE A 23 -13.50 -5.80 3.46
CA PHE A 23 -13.27 -4.48 4.05
C PHE A 23 -13.60 -3.28 3.14
N GLY A 24 -14.33 -3.51 2.04
CA GLY A 24 -14.80 -2.46 1.13
C GLY A 24 -15.90 -1.57 1.71
N ALA A 25 -16.21 -0.43 1.07
CA ALA A 25 -15.61 0.04 -0.18
C ALA A 25 -14.25 0.74 0.03
N PHE A 26 -13.27 0.46 -0.83
CA PHE A 26 -11.93 1.06 -0.80
C PHE A 26 -11.94 2.59 -0.71
N TRP A 27 -12.79 3.25 -1.51
CA TRP A 27 -12.85 4.71 -1.56
C TRP A 27 -13.29 5.34 -0.25
N ASP A 28 -14.29 4.74 0.41
CA ASP A 28 -14.80 5.20 1.70
C ASP A 28 -13.76 5.00 2.80
N HIS A 29 -13.09 3.84 2.77
CA HIS A 29 -12.01 3.52 3.68
C HIS A 29 -10.88 4.56 3.58
N VAL A 30 -10.34 4.76 2.38
CA VAL A 30 -9.21 5.67 2.15
C VAL A 30 -9.59 7.13 2.40
N SER A 31 -10.75 7.58 1.92
CA SER A 31 -11.21 8.96 2.14
C SER A 31 -11.50 9.24 3.62
N GLY A 32 -12.00 8.25 4.36
CA GLY A 32 -12.23 8.34 5.81
C GLY A 32 -10.94 8.59 6.57
N TYR A 33 -9.90 7.78 6.32
CA TYR A 33 -8.59 7.98 6.95
C TYR A 33 -7.88 9.25 6.49
N TRP A 34 -8.04 9.63 5.21
CA TRP A 34 -7.54 10.91 4.71
C TRP A 34 -8.14 12.08 5.47
N LYS A 35 -9.48 12.11 5.61
CA LYS A 35 -10.17 13.11 6.41
C LYS A 35 -9.67 13.13 7.86
N GLN A 36 -9.51 11.95 8.49
CA GLN A 36 -8.99 11.87 9.85
C GLN A 36 -7.55 12.39 9.98
N SER A 37 -6.69 12.19 8.98
CA SER A 37 -5.34 12.76 8.99
C SER A 37 -5.33 14.27 8.92
N MET A 38 -6.31 14.88 8.22
CA MET A 38 -6.46 16.33 8.16
C MET A 38 -7.04 16.90 9.47
N GLU A 39 -8.04 16.23 10.05
CA GLU A 39 -8.70 16.67 11.29
C GLU A 39 -7.85 16.41 12.53
N ASN A 40 -7.04 15.34 12.51
CA ASN A 40 -6.26 14.87 13.65
C ASN A 40 -4.80 14.57 13.27
N PRO A 41 -4.02 15.56 12.78
CA PRO A 41 -2.68 15.33 12.23
C PRO A 41 -1.64 14.84 13.25
N ARG A 42 -1.92 14.97 14.55
CA ARG A 42 -1.08 14.42 15.64
C ARG A 42 -1.44 12.99 16.04
N LYS A 43 -2.54 12.44 15.52
CA LYS A 43 -3.06 11.10 15.86
C LYS A 43 -3.12 10.18 14.66
N VAL A 44 -3.21 10.71 13.46
CA VAL A 44 -3.28 9.95 12.22
C VAL A 44 -2.25 10.47 11.23
N LEU A 45 -1.27 9.64 10.92
CA LEU A 45 -0.32 9.86 9.84
C LEU A 45 -0.81 9.12 8.59
N PHE A 46 -1.05 9.88 7.52
CA PHE A 46 -1.42 9.30 6.23
C PHE A 46 -0.18 9.24 5.32
N LEU A 47 0.14 8.04 4.84
CA LEU A 47 1.27 7.76 3.95
C LEU A 47 0.73 7.11 2.67
N LYS A 48 1.34 7.44 1.53
CA LYS A 48 1.03 6.80 0.24
C LYS A 48 2.15 5.87 -0.17
N TYR A 49 1.78 4.73 -0.73
CA TYR A 49 2.73 3.69 -1.13
C TYR A 49 3.75 4.21 -2.15
N GLU A 50 3.28 4.98 -3.14
CA GLU A 50 4.10 5.55 -4.19
C GLU A 50 5.13 6.55 -3.62
N GLU A 51 4.72 7.39 -2.67
CA GLU A 51 5.58 8.38 -2.01
C GLU A 51 6.65 7.68 -1.15
N MET A 52 6.27 6.64 -0.41
CA MET A 52 7.22 5.81 0.37
C MET A 52 8.22 5.09 -0.52
N LYS A 53 7.82 4.69 -1.74
CA LYS A 53 8.74 4.09 -2.71
C LYS A 53 9.66 5.11 -3.37
N GLU A 54 9.14 6.28 -3.70
CA GLU A 54 9.88 7.35 -4.38
C GLU A 54 10.91 8.01 -3.44
N ASN A 55 10.55 8.20 -2.16
CA ASN A 55 11.40 8.82 -1.15
C ASN A 55 11.29 8.10 0.21
N PRO A 56 11.86 6.88 0.34
CA PRO A 56 11.76 6.08 1.57
C PRO A 56 12.37 6.79 2.78
N VAL A 57 13.52 7.47 2.61
CA VAL A 57 14.21 8.18 3.69
C VAL A 57 13.34 9.34 4.21
N GLY A 58 12.75 10.14 3.32
CA GLY A 58 11.89 11.26 3.72
C GLY A 58 10.62 10.81 4.44
N GLU A 59 9.93 9.80 3.91
CA GLU A 59 8.71 9.29 4.57
C GLU A 59 9.04 8.58 5.89
N MET A 60 10.22 7.95 6.02
CA MET A 60 10.67 7.35 7.29
C MET A 60 10.98 8.42 8.35
N LYS A 61 11.62 9.54 7.99
CA LYS A 61 11.82 10.67 8.91
C LYS A 61 10.50 11.21 9.42
N LYS A 62 9.55 11.44 8.51
CA LYS A 62 8.17 11.88 8.84
C LYS A 62 7.47 10.89 9.78
N MET A 63 7.64 9.58 9.58
CA MET A 63 7.10 8.55 10.47
C MET A 63 7.76 8.59 11.85
N ALA A 64 9.08 8.71 11.90
CA ALA A 64 9.85 8.77 13.15
C ALA A 64 9.47 10.01 13.98
N GLU A 65 9.34 11.17 13.34
CA GLU A 65 8.83 12.39 13.98
C GLU A 65 7.41 12.19 14.55
N PHE A 66 6.52 11.58 13.76
CA PHE A 66 5.14 11.32 14.18
C PHE A 66 5.06 10.35 15.38
N MET A 67 5.93 9.35 15.43
CA MET A 67 6.04 8.40 16.55
C MET A 67 6.69 9.00 17.80
N GLY A 68 7.20 10.23 17.73
CA GLY A 68 7.91 10.88 18.84
C GLY A 68 9.35 10.38 19.02
N CYS A 69 9.93 9.76 18.00
CA CYS A 69 11.30 9.24 17.98
C CYS A 69 12.08 9.78 16.77
N PRO A 70 12.21 11.12 16.61
CA PRO A 70 12.96 11.68 15.48
C PRO A 70 14.42 11.25 15.53
N PHE A 71 15.02 11.04 14.36
CA PHE A 71 16.44 10.76 14.27
C PHE A 71 17.27 11.97 14.69
N SER A 72 18.34 11.71 15.44
CA SER A 72 19.35 12.72 15.76
C SER A 72 20.23 13.03 14.56
N VAL A 73 20.90 14.19 14.58
CA VAL A 73 21.85 14.60 13.54
C VAL A 73 22.98 13.58 13.40
N GLU A 74 23.39 12.96 14.49
CA GLU A 74 24.42 11.93 14.56
C GLU A 74 23.96 10.64 13.88
N GLU A 75 22.73 10.18 14.13
CA GLU A 75 22.14 9.00 13.48
C GLU A 75 21.97 9.23 11.97
N GLU A 76 21.54 10.42 11.56
CA GLU A 76 21.44 10.77 10.14
C GLU A 76 22.81 10.77 9.46
N LYS A 77 23.83 11.36 10.11
CA LYS A 77 25.21 11.35 9.58
C LYS A 77 25.82 9.96 9.55
N ALA A 78 25.39 9.08 10.46
CA ALA A 78 25.83 7.68 10.51
C ALA A 78 25.11 6.81 9.46
N GLY A 79 24.10 7.33 8.76
CA GLY A 79 23.36 6.57 7.74
C GLY A 79 22.31 5.61 8.32
N ALA A 80 21.89 5.82 9.57
CA ALA A 80 20.98 4.89 10.26
C ALA A 80 19.63 4.74 9.52
N ILE A 81 19.15 5.81 8.88
CA ILE A 81 17.86 5.80 8.17
C ILE A 81 17.98 4.99 6.88
N GLU A 82 19.08 5.15 6.15
CA GLU A 82 19.41 4.40 4.96
C GLU A 82 19.58 2.91 5.28
N GLU A 83 20.22 2.58 6.40
CA GLU A 83 20.35 1.19 6.86
C GLU A 83 18.99 0.56 7.18
N ILE A 84 18.10 1.28 7.88
CA ILE A 84 16.75 0.79 8.18
C ILE A 84 15.92 0.67 6.89
N ALA A 85 16.02 1.64 5.98
CA ALA A 85 15.32 1.61 4.70
C ALA A 85 15.76 0.42 3.84
N GLU A 86 17.06 0.12 3.79
CA GLU A 86 17.60 -1.05 3.09
C GLU A 86 17.17 -2.35 3.77
N PHE A 87 17.24 -2.42 5.10
CA PHE A 87 16.80 -3.60 5.86
C PHE A 87 15.32 -3.90 5.64
N CYS A 88 14.46 -2.88 5.66
CA CYS A 88 13.02 -2.96 5.42
C CYS A 88 12.65 -3.01 3.93
N SER A 89 13.62 -2.96 3.02
CA SER A 89 13.36 -3.00 1.58
C SER A 89 12.67 -4.31 1.20
N LEU A 90 11.87 -4.26 0.13
CA LEU A 90 11.21 -5.47 -0.38
C LEU A 90 12.24 -6.55 -0.74
N SER A 91 13.36 -6.17 -1.36
CA SER A 91 14.46 -7.07 -1.71
C SER A 91 15.05 -7.76 -0.50
N SER A 92 15.32 -7.01 0.58
CA SER A 92 15.82 -7.57 1.83
C SER A 92 14.79 -8.50 2.46
N LEU A 93 13.58 -8.01 2.73
CA LEU A 93 12.54 -8.75 3.43
C LEU A 93 12.10 -10.01 2.67
N LYS A 94 11.92 -9.94 1.34
CA LYS A 94 11.58 -11.10 0.49
C LYS A 94 12.66 -12.18 0.55
N ASN A 95 13.91 -11.81 0.84
CA ASN A 95 15.03 -12.72 0.84
C ASN A 95 15.30 -13.41 2.19
N LEU A 96 14.65 -12.99 3.27
CA LEU A 96 14.78 -13.61 4.58
C LEU A 96 14.22 -15.04 4.57
N GLU A 97 14.92 -15.96 5.26
CA GLU A 97 14.56 -17.39 5.30
C GLU A 97 13.12 -17.61 5.78
N VAL A 98 12.71 -16.88 6.82
CA VAL A 98 11.35 -16.89 7.37
C VAL A 98 10.29 -16.47 6.35
N ASN A 99 10.64 -15.64 5.37
CA ASN A 99 9.74 -15.14 4.33
C ASN A 99 9.79 -15.98 3.04
N LYS A 100 10.84 -16.79 2.83
CA LYS A 100 10.90 -17.76 1.73
C LYS A 100 10.14 -19.04 2.05
N ASN A 101 10.30 -19.52 3.28
CA ASN A 101 9.93 -20.88 3.66
C ASN A 101 8.97 -20.95 4.86
N GLY A 102 8.60 -19.81 5.46
CA GLY A 102 7.65 -19.78 6.58
C GLY A 102 6.18 -19.82 6.13
N ALA A 103 5.29 -20.00 7.09
CA ALA A 103 3.84 -19.91 6.89
C ALA A 103 3.16 -19.20 8.06
N VAL A 104 2.10 -18.45 7.77
CA VAL A 104 1.23 -17.79 8.75
C VAL A 104 -0.11 -18.51 8.77
N LYS A 105 -0.57 -18.88 9.96
CA LYS A 105 -1.90 -19.44 10.16
C LYS A 105 -2.83 -18.34 10.67
N ASN A 106 -3.89 -18.05 9.93
CA ASN A 106 -4.96 -17.14 10.37
C ASN A 106 -6.30 -17.86 10.22
N LEU A 107 -6.94 -18.15 11.35
CA LEU A 107 -8.13 -19.00 11.42
C LEU A 107 -7.88 -20.34 10.69
N ASP A 108 -8.67 -20.62 9.65
CA ASP A 108 -8.60 -21.84 8.84
C ASP A 108 -7.70 -21.71 7.60
N LEU A 109 -7.05 -20.57 7.41
CA LEU A 109 -6.16 -20.31 6.27
C LEU A 109 -4.70 -20.45 6.69
N ILE A 110 -3.95 -21.25 5.92
CA ILE A 110 -2.48 -21.30 6.00
C ILE A 110 -1.94 -20.59 4.76
N LEU A 111 -1.30 -19.44 4.96
CA LEU A 111 -0.66 -18.67 3.90
C LEU A 111 0.85 -18.85 3.98
N GLN A 112 1.46 -19.20 2.85
CA GLN A 112 2.91 -19.22 2.72
C GLN A 112 3.42 -17.78 2.79
N THR A 113 4.44 -17.52 3.60
CA THR A 113 4.99 -16.17 3.82
C THR A 113 5.49 -15.52 2.53
N LYS A 114 6.02 -16.31 1.60
CA LYS A 114 6.45 -15.83 0.27
C LYS A 114 5.33 -15.16 -0.52
N SER A 115 4.07 -15.51 -0.27
CA SER A 115 2.91 -14.94 -0.98
C SER A 115 2.68 -13.46 -0.64
N PHE A 116 3.21 -12.95 0.47
CA PHE A 116 3.15 -11.53 0.82
C PHE A 116 4.12 -10.66 -0.02
N PHE A 117 5.10 -11.27 -0.71
CA PHE A 117 6.17 -10.56 -1.42
C PHE A 117 6.14 -10.82 -2.93
N ARG A 118 5.36 -10.03 -3.67
CA ARG A 118 5.21 -10.16 -5.14
C ARG A 118 6.29 -9.42 -5.93
N LYS A 119 5.95 -8.29 -6.57
CA LYS A 119 6.89 -7.39 -7.28
C LYS A 119 7.22 -6.13 -6.47
N GLY A 120 6.24 -5.63 -5.72
CA GLY A 120 6.34 -4.36 -4.98
C GLY A 120 6.70 -3.19 -5.88
N GLU A 121 6.04 -3.08 -7.03
CA GLU A 121 6.18 -2.01 -8.01
C GLU A 121 4.88 -1.22 -8.12
N ALA A 122 4.98 0.10 -8.20
CA ALA A 122 3.85 0.96 -8.53
C ALA A 122 3.63 0.94 -10.05
N GLY A 123 2.37 0.98 -10.48
CA GLY A 123 2.01 0.99 -11.91
C GLY A 123 1.95 -0.38 -12.59
N ASP A 124 2.27 -1.47 -11.90
CA ASP A 124 2.27 -2.81 -12.50
C ASP A 124 0.89 -3.29 -13.02
N TYR A 125 -0.19 -2.57 -12.72
CA TYR A 125 -1.54 -2.87 -13.22
C TYR A 125 -1.64 -2.81 -14.76
N VAL A 126 -0.79 -2.01 -15.43
CA VAL A 126 -0.77 -1.90 -16.90
C VAL A 126 -0.39 -3.21 -17.59
N ASN A 127 0.26 -4.12 -16.87
CA ASN A 127 0.60 -5.45 -17.37
C ASN A 127 -0.56 -6.46 -17.29
N PHE A 128 -1.66 -6.08 -16.63
CA PHE A 128 -2.81 -6.96 -16.39
C PHE A 128 -4.12 -6.41 -16.95
N LEU A 129 -4.31 -5.09 -16.90
CA LEU A 129 -5.54 -4.43 -17.39
C LEU A 129 -5.39 -4.02 -18.85
N SER A 130 -6.48 -4.12 -19.61
CA SER A 130 -6.56 -3.49 -20.93
C SER A 130 -6.50 -1.96 -20.77
N PRO A 131 -6.05 -1.20 -21.79
CA PRO A 131 -6.04 0.26 -21.74
C PRO A 131 -7.43 0.85 -21.43
N GLU A 132 -8.49 0.25 -21.97
CA GLU A 132 -9.87 0.67 -21.72
C GLU A 132 -10.30 0.43 -20.27
N ALA A 133 -9.96 -0.73 -19.69
CA ALA A 133 -10.24 -1.03 -18.29
C ALA A 133 -9.46 -0.11 -17.34
N ALA A 134 -8.19 0.17 -17.64
CA ALA A 134 -7.36 1.10 -16.89
C ALA A 134 -7.88 2.54 -16.94
N GLU A 135 -8.31 3.02 -18.11
CA GLU A 135 -8.90 4.36 -18.26
C GLU A 135 -10.22 4.46 -17.48
N ARG A 136 -11.09 3.45 -17.59
CA ARG A 136 -12.35 3.39 -16.84
C ARG A 136 -12.10 3.39 -15.33
N TYR A 137 -11.16 2.57 -14.86
CA TYR A 137 -10.78 2.53 -13.44
C TYR A 137 -10.30 3.91 -12.96
N SER A 138 -9.46 4.57 -13.74
CA SER A 138 -8.93 5.90 -13.39
C SER A 138 -10.05 6.94 -13.25
N LYS A 139 -11.04 6.94 -14.16
CA LYS A 139 -12.23 7.81 -14.05
C LYS A 139 -13.04 7.54 -12.79
N ILE A 140 -13.23 6.26 -12.43
CA ILE A 140 -13.93 5.88 -11.20
C ILE A 140 -13.18 6.39 -9.96
N VAL A 141 -11.85 6.23 -9.91
CA VAL A 141 -11.01 6.75 -8.82
C VAL A 141 -11.22 8.26 -8.67
N GLU A 142 -11.13 9.02 -9.77
CA GLU A 142 -11.31 10.47 -9.77
C GLU A 142 -12.70 10.89 -9.29
N GLU A 143 -13.75 10.23 -9.78
CA GLU A 143 -15.13 10.50 -9.37
C GLU A 143 -15.36 10.21 -7.90
N LYS A 144 -14.86 9.08 -7.40
CA LYS A 144 -15.05 8.62 -6.01
C LYS A 144 -14.27 9.45 -5.00
N LEU A 145 -13.08 9.93 -5.37
CA LEU A 145 -12.26 10.76 -4.49
C LEU A 145 -12.50 12.26 -4.67
N LYS A 146 -13.38 12.66 -5.60
CA LYS A 146 -13.71 14.05 -5.87
C LYS A 146 -14.16 14.77 -4.60
N GLY A 147 -13.56 15.93 -4.33
CA GLY A 147 -13.90 16.76 -3.17
C GLY A 147 -13.28 16.31 -1.85
N SER A 148 -12.60 15.15 -1.79
CA SER A 148 -11.85 14.73 -0.59
C SER A 148 -10.54 15.53 -0.40
N GLY A 149 -10.01 16.12 -1.47
CA GLY A 149 -8.67 16.71 -1.51
C GLY A 149 -7.54 15.67 -1.58
N LEU A 150 -7.86 14.38 -1.61
CA LEU A 150 -6.88 13.30 -1.79
C LEU A 150 -6.58 13.11 -3.28
N THR A 151 -5.30 13.19 -3.63
CA THR A 151 -4.79 12.80 -4.94
C THR A 151 -3.96 11.52 -4.82
N ILE A 152 -4.35 10.48 -5.57
CA ILE A 152 -3.60 9.24 -5.72
C ILE A 152 -2.86 9.31 -7.07
N LYS A 153 -1.54 9.08 -7.06
CA LYS A 153 -0.76 8.99 -8.30
C LYS A 153 -1.08 7.65 -8.95
N MET A 154 -1.83 7.67 -10.04
CA MET A 154 -1.91 6.52 -10.94
C MET A 154 -0.62 6.49 -11.77
N CYS A 155 0.37 5.71 -11.34
CA CYS A 155 1.60 5.52 -12.07
C CYS A 155 1.31 4.70 -13.34
N CYS A 156 1.40 5.33 -14.52
CA CYS A 156 1.43 4.63 -15.81
C CYS A 156 2.82 4.05 -16.10
#